data_AF-A0A432XJR5-F1
#
_entry.id   AF-A0A432XJR5-F1
#
_cell.length_a   1.000
_cell.length_b   1.000
_cell.length_c   1.000
_cell.angle_alpha   90.00
_cell.angle_beta   90.00
_cell.angle_gamma   90.00
#
_symmetry.space_group_name_H-M   'P 1'
#
loop_
_entity.id
_entity.type
_entity.pdbx_description
1 polymer ?
#
loop_
_entity_poly.entity_id
_entity_poly.type
_entity_poly.pdbx_seq_one_letter_code
_entity_poly.pdbx_strand_id
1 'polypeptide(L)'
;MAGKAALIGSDRKTRSSGDAVVVGSDHKIGGSGKAEVIGRDHKIGGNNKSVIVGNDHKIGDNNKAIIIGTERKTGRTINTIAIESVHTVEMLATKV
;
A
#
# COMPACT_ATOMS: atom_id res chain seq x y z
N MET A 1 24.04 -7.42 -2.80
CA MET A 1 23.16 -6.80 -1.80
C MET A 1 22.06 -6.06 -2.56
N ALA A 2 20.78 -6.41 -2.36
CA ALA A 2 19.70 -5.64 -2.97
C ALA A 2 19.59 -4.29 -2.23
N GLY A 3 19.76 -3.18 -2.93
CA GLY A 3 19.77 -1.84 -2.35
C GLY A 3 18.38 -1.37 -1.89
N LYS A 4 18.35 -0.26 -1.14
CA LYS A 4 17.09 0.42 -0.82
C LYS A 4 16.70 1.37 -1.95
N ALA A 5 15.42 1.45 -2.26
CA ALA A 5 14.87 2.39 -3.23
C ALA A 5 13.91 3.38 -2.55
N ALA A 6 14.02 4.66 -2.90
CA ALA A 6 13.08 5.70 -2.50
C ALA A 6 12.46 6.33 -3.75
N LEU A 7 11.13 6.30 -3.86
CA LEU A 7 10.38 6.90 -4.96
C LEU A 7 9.44 7.97 -4.40
N ILE A 8 9.69 9.24 -4.70
CA ILE A 8 8.85 10.38 -4.26
C ILE A 8 8.31 11.19 -5.46
N GLY A 9 7.00 11.25 -5.69
CA GLY A 9 6.39 12.01 -6.79
C GLY A 9 5.37 11.18 -7.56
N SER A 10 5.35 11.26 -8.89
CA SER A 10 4.39 10.52 -9.72
C SER A 10 5.09 9.60 -10.72
N ASP A 11 4.38 8.58 -11.20
CA ASP A 11 4.75 7.74 -12.37
C ASP A 11 6.08 6.97 -12.31
N ARG A 12 6.63 6.77 -11.12
CA ARG A 12 7.86 5.99 -10.92
C ARG A 12 7.65 4.49 -10.88
N LYS A 13 8.72 3.75 -11.20
CA LYS A 13 8.75 2.28 -11.21
C LYS A 13 9.96 1.78 -10.43
N THR A 14 9.76 0.75 -9.62
CA THR A 14 10.86 0.02 -8.96
C THR A 14 10.67 -1.49 -9.09
N ARG A 15 11.80 -2.21 -9.26
CA ARG A 15 11.88 -3.67 -9.31
C ARG A 15 13.14 -4.14 -8.58
N SER A 16 13.03 -5.23 -7.82
CA SER A 16 14.17 -5.95 -7.23
C SER A 16 15.02 -5.13 -6.25
N SER A 17 14.38 -4.38 -5.35
CA SER A 17 15.02 -3.75 -4.19
C SER A 17 14.97 -4.62 -2.94
N GLY A 18 15.90 -4.45 -2.01
CA GLY A 18 15.80 -5.04 -0.68
C GLY A 18 14.58 -4.47 0.04
N ASP A 19 14.56 -3.14 0.17
CA ASP A 19 13.43 -2.37 0.68
C ASP A 19 13.06 -1.24 -0.29
N ALA A 20 11.77 -0.95 -0.43
CA ALA A 20 11.26 0.18 -1.18
C ALA A 20 10.37 1.06 -0.27
N VAL A 21 10.62 2.37 -0.30
CA VAL A 21 9.71 3.38 0.27
C VAL A 21 9.19 4.24 -0.87
N VAL A 22 7.87 4.40 -0.93
CA VAL A 22 7.20 5.08 -2.03
C VAL A 22 6.14 6.04 -1.52
N VAL A 23 6.21 7.29 -2.01
CA VAL A 23 5.29 8.37 -1.65
C VAL A 23 4.84 9.12 -2.91
N GLY A 24 3.53 9.22 -3.13
CA GLY A 24 2.95 10.02 -4.21
C GLY A 24 1.90 9.29 -5.04
N SER A 25 1.95 9.33 -6.37
CA SER A 25 0.89 8.75 -7.22
C SER A 25 1.41 7.84 -8.33
N ASP A 26 0.58 6.91 -8.80
CA ASP A 26 0.75 6.19 -10.07
C ASP A 26 2.02 5.32 -10.18
N HIS A 27 2.53 4.86 -9.03
CA HIS A 27 3.71 4.02 -8.98
C HIS A 27 3.46 2.54 -9.30
N LYS A 28 4.47 1.90 -9.90
CA LYS A 28 4.54 0.44 -10.07
C LYS A 28 5.70 -0.14 -9.27
N ILE A 29 5.39 -1.00 -8.32
CA ILE A 29 6.33 -1.53 -7.32
C ILE A 29 6.28 -3.04 -7.35
N GLY A 30 7.45 -3.69 -7.39
CA GLY A 30 7.49 -5.11 -7.16
C GLY A 30 8.85 -5.74 -6.95
N GLY A 31 8.85 -7.02 -6.57
CA GLY A 31 10.06 -7.78 -6.31
C GLY A 31 10.86 -7.27 -5.12
N SER A 32 10.21 -6.65 -4.13
CA SER A 32 10.87 -6.10 -2.94
C SER A 32 10.78 -7.04 -1.73
N GLY A 33 11.83 -7.08 -0.91
CA GLY A 33 11.75 -7.72 0.40
C GLY A 33 10.72 -7.04 1.29
N LYS A 34 10.78 -5.71 1.38
CA LYS A 34 9.76 -4.87 2.03
C LYS A 34 9.35 -3.73 1.12
N ALA A 35 8.06 -3.44 1.04
CA ALA A 35 7.53 -2.25 0.38
C ALA A 35 6.65 -1.45 1.35
N GLU A 36 6.95 -0.16 1.51
CA GLU A 36 6.12 0.81 2.22
C GLU A 36 5.63 1.84 1.21
N VAL A 37 4.32 1.99 1.10
CA VAL A 37 3.69 2.78 0.05
C VAL A 37 2.63 3.69 0.64
N ILE A 38 2.72 4.98 0.34
CA ILE A 38 1.76 6.00 0.78
C ILE A 38 1.34 6.83 -0.44
N GLY A 39 0.03 6.90 -0.73
CA GLY A 39 -0.47 7.75 -1.80
C GLY A 39 -1.64 7.19 -2.58
N ARG A 40 -1.66 7.36 -3.91
CA ARG A 40 -2.80 6.99 -4.77
C ARG A 40 -2.39 6.17 -5.99
N ASP A 41 -3.29 5.31 -6.47
CA ASP A 41 -3.21 4.66 -7.79
C ASP A 41 -1.99 3.76 -8.00
N HIS A 42 -1.55 3.05 -6.96
CA HIS A 42 -0.37 2.19 -7.04
C HIS A 42 -0.69 0.78 -7.54
N LYS A 43 0.23 0.22 -8.35
CA LYS A 43 0.28 -1.20 -8.69
C LYS A 43 1.43 -1.87 -7.95
N ILE A 44 1.11 -2.74 -7.00
CA ILE A 44 2.07 -3.30 -6.04
C ILE A 44 2.01 -4.83 -6.11
N GLY A 45 3.14 -5.50 -6.29
CA GLY A 45 3.15 -6.95 -6.15
C GLY A 45 4.48 -7.67 -6.24
N GLY A 46 4.50 -8.94 -5.87
CA GLY A 46 5.73 -9.73 -5.81
C GLY A 46 6.62 -9.34 -4.64
N ASN A 47 6.05 -8.85 -3.52
CA ASN A 47 6.81 -8.45 -2.34
C ASN A 47 6.63 -9.42 -1.17
N ASN A 48 7.67 -9.60 -0.37
CA ASN A 48 7.56 -10.44 0.84
C ASN A 48 6.69 -9.77 1.92
N LYS A 49 6.84 -8.45 2.12
CA LYS A 49 6.03 -7.67 3.06
C LYS A 49 5.63 -6.35 2.43
N SER A 50 4.36 -5.97 2.53
CA SER A 50 3.86 -4.68 2.07
C SER A 50 3.06 -3.97 3.15
N VAL A 51 3.29 -2.66 3.32
CA VAL A 51 2.40 -1.75 4.05
C VAL A 51 1.97 -0.66 3.09
N ILE A 52 0.67 -0.50 2.92
CA ILE A 52 0.10 0.31 1.84
C ILE A 52 -1.00 1.19 2.44
N VAL A 53 -0.85 2.50 2.27
CA VAL A 53 -1.78 3.51 2.79
C VAL A 53 -2.22 4.44 1.68
N GLY A 54 -3.53 4.61 1.55
CA GLY A 54 -4.15 5.51 0.59
C GLY A 54 -5.10 4.80 -0.36
N ASN A 55 -5.38 5.40 -1.52
CA ASN A 55 -6.57 5.08 -2.31
C ASN A 55 -6.23 4.43 -3.65
N ASP A 56 -7.18 3.65 -4.18
CA ASP A 56 -7.18 3.13 -5.55
C ASP A 56 -6.02 2.16 -5.86
N HIS A 57 -5.73 1.23 -4.95
CA HIS A 57 -4.57 0.35 -5.08
C HIS A 57 -4.87 -1.01 -5.72
N LYS A 58 -3.99 -1.44 -6.65
CA LYS A 58 -3.98 -2.80 -7.22
C LYS A 58 -2.84 -3.60 -6.61
N ILE A 59 -3.17 -4.60 -5.81
CA ILE A 59 -2.22 -5.31 -4.96
C ILE A 59 -2.29 -6.80 -5.25
N GLY A 60 -1.17 -7.47 -5.51
CA GLY A 60 -1.18 -8.91 -5.76
C GLY A 60 0.19 -9.56 -5.56
N ASP A 61 0.22 -10.88 -5.46
CA ASP A 61 1.45 -11.68 -5.33
C ASP A 61 2.33 -11.27 -4.14
N ASN A 62 1.72 -10.90 -3.02
CA ASN A 62 2.43 -10.54 -1.79
C ASN A 62 2.29 -11.64 -0.73
N ASN A 63 3.35 -11.88 0.06
CA ASN A 63 3.28 -12.88 1.14
C ASN A 63 2.57 -12.33 2.39
N LYS A 64 2.82 -11.07 2.74
CA LYS A 64 2.17 -10.36 3.84
C LYS A 64 1.82 -8.94 3.41
N ALA A 65 0.61 -8.49 3.68
CA ALA A 65 0.16 -7.14 3.36
C ALA A 65 -0.71 -6.53 4.46
N ILE A 66 -0.45 -5.27 4.80
CA ILE A 66 -1.37 -4.39 5.52
C ILE A 66 -1.80 -3.29 4.55
N ILE A 67 -3.10 -3.10 4.39
CA ILE A 67 -3.68 -2.17 3.42
C ILE A 67 -4.71 -1.31 4.13
N ILE A 68 -4.52 0.01 4.08
CA ILE A 68 -5.38 0.99 4.73
C ILE A 68 -5.80 2.03 3.69
N GLY A 69 -7.10 2.17 3.45
CA GLY A 69 -7.65 3.21 2.59
C GLY A 69 -8.79 2.73 1.70
N THR A 70 -9.30 3.62 0.86
CA THR A 70 -10.52 3.37 0.09
C THR A 70 -10.21 2.74 -1.26
N GLU A 71 -11.05 1.79 -1.67
CA GLU A 71 -11.01 1.13 -2.98
C GLU A 71 -9.70 0.38 -3.31
N ARG A 72 -9.78 -0.96 -3.29
CA ARG A 72 -8.65 -1.82 -3.64
C ARG A 72 -9.06 -3.01 -4.48
N LYS A 73 -8.14 -3.44 -5.35
CA LYS A 73 -8.21 -4.76 -6.00
C LYS A 73 -7.07 -5.62 -5.48
N THR A 74 -7.38 -6.53 -4.58
CA THR A 74 -6.44 -7.51 -4.03
C THR A 74 -6.53 -8.82 -4.82
N GLY A 75 -5.44 -9.16 -5.52
CA GLY A 75 -5.17 -10.49 -6.06
C GLY A 75 -4.54 -11.41 -5.02
N ARG A 76 -3.91 -12.50 -5.48
CA ARG A 76 -3.32 -13.56 -4.63
C ARG A 76 -2.34 -12.98 -3.59
N THR A 77 -2.81 -12.80 -2.37
CA THR A 77 -2.00 -12.34 -1.24
C THR A 77 -2.26 -13.28 -0.07
N ILE A 78 -1.22 -13.85 0.53
CA ILE A 78 -1.38 -14.97 1.46
C ILE A 78 -1.92 -14.49 2.81
N ASN A 79 -1.30 -13.48 3.42
CA ASN A 79 -1.73 -12.92 4.71
C ASN A 79 -2.03 -11.43 4.57
N THR A 80 -3.32 -11.08 4.56
CA THR A 80 -3.76 -9.71 4.31
C THR A 80 -4.62 -9.19 5.46
N ILE A 81 -4.27 -8.01 5.97
CA ILE A 81 -5.17 -7.17 6.76
C ILE A 81 -5.57 -5.99 5.86
N ALA A 82 -6.86 -5.77 5.69
CA ALA A 82 -7.39 -4.79 4.77
C ALA A 82 -8.47 -3.95 5.46
N ILE A 83 -8.22 -2.64 5.65
CA ILE A 83 -9.13 -1.68 6.27
C ILE A 83 -9.67 -0.76 5.17
N GLU A 84 -10.99 -0.71 4.97
CA GLU A 84 -11.63 0.02 3.85
C GLU A 84 -12.10 1.42 4.23
N SER A 85 -12.61 1.61 5.44
CA SER A 85 -13.17 2.89 5.87
C SER A 85 -13.03 3.06 7.38
N VAL A 86 -12.59 4.25 7.79
CA VAL A 86 -12.59 4.70 9.18
C VAL A 86 -13.80 5.61 9.33
N HIS A 87 -14.87 5.10 9.94
CA HIS A 87 -16.06 5.92 10.24
C HIS A 87 -15.76 6.86 11.41
N THR A 88 -16.04 8.14 11.25
CA THR A 88 -16.08 9.10 12.36
C THR A 88 -17.37 8.90 13.12
N VAL A 89 -17.29 8.58 14.42
CA VAL A 89 -18.46 8.50 15.30
C VAL A 89 -18.64 9.87 15.95
N GLU A 90 -19.67 10.60 15.54
CA GLU A 90 -20.05 11.85 16.23
C GLU A 90 -20.90 11.50 17.47
N MET A 91 -20.46 11.93 18.66
CA MET A 91 -21.30 11.88 19.85
C MET A 91 -22.34 13.01 19.79
N LEU A 92 -23.62 12.66 19.66
CA LEU A 92 -24.72 13.60 19.85
C LEU A 92 -24.90 13.86 21.34
N ALA A 93 -24.66 15.10 21.77
CA ALA A 93 -25.04 15.53 23.12
C ALA A 93 -26.57 15.68 23.19
N THR A 94 -27.23 14.74 23.85
CA THR A 94 -28.64 14.89 24.22
C THR A 94 -28.77 15.96 25.30
N LYS A 95 -29.40 17.09 24.99
CA LYS A 95 -29.79 18.06 26.02
C LYS A 95 -30.82 17.40 26.95
N VAL A 96 -30.45 17.23 28.21
CA VAL A 96 -31.37 16.96 29.34
C VAL A 96 -32.14 18.21 29.73
#